data_AF-A0A950AD33-F1
#
_entry.id   AF-A0A950AD33-F1
#
_cell.length_a   1.000
_cell.length_b   1.000
_cell.length_c   1.000
_cell.angle_alpha   90.00
_cell.angle_beta   90.00
_cell.angle_gamma   90.00
#
_symmetry.space_group_name_H-M   'P 1'
#
loop_
_entity.id
_entity.type
_entity.pdbx_description
1 polymer ?
#
loop_
_entity_poly.entity_id
_entity_poly.type
_entity_poly.pdbx_seq_one_letter_code
_entity_poly.pdbx_strand_id
1 'polypeptide(L)'
;MTSKDDEIVKIQGRLAATQSLWDYEREEILKALGVTGSINVRSWTTEALVQEIRDCVTGEKMLLGEGVPKPGQRIDNLVELAPNDPELTRAWKRFPDPVADNHGFSWEYVATELIGDQWVHVFVHELHPVEYRTVFARVPAQPGWAP
;
A
#
# COMPACT_ATOMS: atom_id res chain seq x y z
N MET A 1 34.81 -20.91 -33.28
CA MET A 1 34.24 -19.67 -32.70
C MET A 1 32.89 -20.03 -32.11
N THR A 2 32.85 -20.87 -31.06
CA THR A 2 31.63 -21.67 -30.81
C THR A 2 31.39 -22.11 -29.37
N SER A 3 32.16 -21.65 -28.38
CA SER A 3 31.90 -22.03 -26.97
C SER A 3 31.77 -20.80 -26.07
N LYS A 4 32.65 -19.81 -26.22
CA LYS A 4 32.57 -18.55 -25.46
C LYS A 4 31.38 -17.68 -25.87
N ASP A 5 31.08 -17.62 -27.16
CA ASP A 5 29.97 -16.80 -27.67
C ASP A 5 28.61 -17.36 -27.21
N ASP A 6 28.47 -18.70 -27.19
CA ASP A 6 27.27 -19.39 -26.68
C ASP A 6 27.11 -19.19 -25.15
N GLU A 7 28.20 -19.17 -24.39
CA GLU A 7 28.18 -18.86 -22.96
C GLU A 7 27.75 -17.41 -22.69
N ILE A 8 28.23 -16.46 -23.49
CA ILE A 8 27.86 -15.03 -23.37
C ILE A 8 26.36 -14.84 -23.62
N VAL A 9 25.82 -15.44 -24.69
CA VAL A 9 24.38 -15.36 -25.01
C VAL A 9 23.53 -15.98 -23.89
N LYS A 10 23.97 -17.11 -23.32
CA LYS A 10 23.27 -17.77 -22.21
C LYS A 10 23.27 -16.93 -20.94
N ILE A 11 24.39 -16.27 -20.62
CA ILE A 11 24.49 -15.36 -19.46
C ILE A 11 23.60 -14.13 -19.66
N GLN A 12 23.61 -13.53 -20.85
CA GLN A 12 22.76 -12.39 -21.17
C GLN A 12 21.27 -12.74 -21.08
N GLY A 13 20.87 -13.91 -21.59
CA GLY A 13 19.50 -14.40 -21.46
C GLY A 13 19.06 -14.59 -20.00
N ARG A 14 19.94 -15.14 -19.15
CA ARG A 14 19.69 -15.28 -17.70
C ARG A 14 19.56 -13.91 -17.01
N LEU A 15 20.44 -12.97 -17.34
CA LEU A 15 20.41 -11.62 -16.78
C LEU A 15 19.11 -10.90 -17.14
N ALA A 16 18.67 -11.00 -18.40
CA ALA A 16 17.40 -10.44 -18.84
C ALA A 16 16.20 -11.05 -18.11
N ALA A 17 16.16 -12.38 -17.96
CA ALA A 17 15.11 -13.07 -17.22
C ALA A 17 15.06 -12.65 -15.74
N THR A 18 16.22 -12.55 -15.08
CA THR A 18 16.30 -12.06 -13.71
C THR A 18 15.81 -10.62 -13.61
N GLN A 19 16.21 -9.74 -14.53
CA GLN A 19 15.76 -8.35 -14.51
C GLN A 19 14.25 -8.23 -14.70
N SER A 20 13.65 -9.03 -15.58
CA SER A 20 12.18 -9.05 -15.76
C SER A 20 11.43 -9.50 -14.51
N LEU A 21 11.96 -10.47 -13.77
CA LEU A 21 11.36 -10.89 -12.49
C LEU A 21 11.44 -9.78 -11.44
N TRP A 22 12.59 -9.11 -11.33
CA TRP A 22 12.75 -7.96 -10.43
C TRP A 22 11.84 -6.79 -10.81
N ASP A 23 11.71 -6.49 -12.10
CA ASP A 23 10.82 -5.44 -12.60
C ASP A 23 9.36 -5.76 -12.24
N TYR A 24 8.93 -7.03 -12.39
CA TYR A 24 7.60 -7.49 -12.00
C TYR A 24 7.36 -7.37 -10.49
N GLU A 25 8.27 -7.86 -9.65
CA GLU A 25 8.13 -7.76 -8.19
C GLU A 25 8.05 -6.32 -7.72
N ARG A 26 8.85 -5.42 -8.30
CA ARG A 26 8.79 -3.98 -8.00
C ARG A 26 7.46 -3.37 -8.40
N GLU A 27 6.91 -3.75 -9.54
CA GLU A 27 5.60 -3.28 -9.99
C GLU A 27 4.50 -3.67 -8.98
N GLU A 28 4.50 -4.93 -8.54
CA GLU A 28 3.51 -5.43 -7.59
C GLU A 28 3.64 -4.76 -6.22
N ILE A 29 4.88 -4.50 -5.75
CA ILE A 29 5.11 -3.73 -4.52
C ILE A 29 4.58 -2.30 -4.68
N LEU A 30 4.90 -1.60 -5.77
CA LEU A 30 4.47 -0.22 -5.99
C LEU A 30 2.94 -0.12 -6.09
N LYS A 31 2.27 -1.08 -6.71
CA LYS A 31 0.80 -1.19 -6.71
C LYS A 31 0.26 -1.39 -5.29
N ALA A 32 0.86 -2.27 -4.50
CA ALA A 32 0.46 -2.50 -3.11
C ALA A 32 0.66 -1.25 -2.23
N LEU A 33 1.67 -0.44 -2.53
CA LEU A 33 1.93 0.87 -1.92
C LEU A 33 0.98 1.97 -2.41
N GLY A 34 0.09 1.67 -3.36
CA GLY A 34 -0.90 2.61 -3.88
C GLY A 34 -0.39 3.55 -4.97
N VAL A 35 0.76 3.26 -5.57
CA VAL A 35 1.23 3.98 -6.77
C VAL A 35 0.41 3.50 -7.96
N THR A 36 -0.48 4.35 -8.47
CA THR A 36 -1.36 4.05 -9.61
C THR A 36 -0.85 4.72 -10.90
N GLY A 37 -1.39 4.28 -12.04
CA GLY A 37 -1.02 4.79 -13.37
C GLY A 37 0.13 4.05 -14.04
N SER A 38 0.78 4.68 -15.02
CA SER A 38 1.92 4.11 -15.74
C SER A 38 3.17 4.10 -14.85
N ILE A 39 3.43 2.99 -14.16
CA ILE A 39 4.58 2.83 -13.27
C ILE A 39 5.85 2.58 -14.09
N ASN A 40 6.82 3.48 -14.02
CA ASN A 40 8.17 3.21 -14.52
C ASN A 40 9.02 2.56 -13.41
N VAL A 41 8.98 1.24 -13.29
CA VAL A 41 9.70 0.50 -12.22
C VAL A 41 11.22 0.74 -12.22
N ARG A 42 11.79 1.12 -13.37
CA ARG A 42 13.25 1.34 -13.51
C ARG A 42 13.70 2.74 -13.10
N SER A 43 12.78 3.69 -12.91
CA SER A 43 13.12 5.01 -12.34
C SER A 43 13.26 4.98 -10.83
N TRP A 44 12.85 3.89 -10.17
CA TRP A 44 12.95 3.70 -8.73
C TRP A 44 14.27 3.04 -8.36
N THR A 45 15.06 3.70 -7.52
CA THR A 45 16.20 3.06 -6.85
C THR A 45 15.68 2.09 -5.79
N THR A 46 16.48 1.08 -5.45
CA THR A 46 16.13 0.15 -4.36
C THR A 46 15.97 0.90 -3.04
N GLU A 47 16.80 1.91 -2.78
CA GLU A 47 16.75 2.74 -1.58
C GLU A 47 15.45 3.53 -1.49
N ALA A 48 15.00 4.13 -2.60
CA ALA A 48 13.74 4.87 -2.64
C ALA A 48 12.55 3.93 -2.39
N LEU A 49 12.56 2.73 -2.98
CA LEU A 49 11.52 1.72 -2.75
C LEU A 49 11.50 1.26 -1.28
N VAL A 50 12.66 1.01 -0.68
CA VAL A 50 12.76 0.60 0.73
C VAL A 50 12.30 1.71 1.66
N GLN A 51 12.62 2.97 1.37
CA GLN A 51 12.13 4.09 2.15
C GLN A 51 10.61 4.22 2.05
N GLU A 52 10.05 4.05 0.86
CA GLU A 52 8.60 4.06 0.64
C GLU A 52 7.88 2.97 1.44
N ILE A 53 8.42 1.74 1.42
CA ILE A 53 7.92 0.62 2.23
C ILE A 53 8.01 0.96 3.72
N ARG A 54 9.15 1.52 4.16
CA ARG A 54 9.35 1.91 5.57
C ARG A 54 8.31 2.93 5.98
N ASP A 55 8.11 3.98 5.19
CA ASP A 55 7.17 5.05 5.49
C ASP A 55 5.74 4.50 5.58
N CYS A 56 5.39 3.54 4.71
CA CYS A 56 4.13 2.82 4.84
C CYS A 56 4.04 1.98 6.12
N VAL A 57 5.07 1.21 6.47
CA VAL A 57 5.07 0.33 7.67
C VAL A 57 5.07 1.13 8.96
N THR A 58 5.81 2.23 9.04
CA THR A 58 5.85 3.12 10.22
C THR A 58 4.61 4.01 10.32
N GLY A 59 3.72 3.93 9.32
CA GLY A 59 2.52 4.74 9.22
C GLY A 59 2.82 6.21 8.96
N GLU A 60 3.99 6.52 8.38
CA GLU A 60 4.34 7.83 7.80
C GLU A 60 3.61 8.11 6.48
N LYS A 61 3.25 7.06 5.73
CA LYS A 61 2.47 7.16 4.51
C LYS A 61 1.27 6.21 4.53
N MET A 62 0.15 6.66 3.95
CA MET A 62 -1.07 5.87 3.79
C MET A 62 -0.94 4.92 2.60
N LEU A 63 -1.48 3.71 2.74
CA LEU A 63 -1.69 2.79 1.62
C LEU A 63 -3.06 3.08 1.02
N LEU A 64 -3.08 3.58 -0.22
CA LEU A 64 -4.30 3.82 -0.99
C LEU A 64 -4.45 2.67 -2.00
N GLY A 65 -5.56 1.94 -1.99
CA GLY A 65 -5.72 0.86 -2.96
C GLY A 65 -7.15 0.36 -3.10
N GLU A 66 -7.32 -0.52 -4.09
CA GLU A 66 -8.53 -1.33 -4.23
C GLU A 66 -8.59 -2.32 -3.08
N GLY A 67 -9.12 -1.89 -1.94
CA GLY A 67 -9.55 -2.82 -0.91
C GLY A 67 -10.69 -3.65 -1.48
N VAL A 68 -10.39 -4.84 -2.01
CA VAL A 68 -11.42 -5.85 -2.22
C VAL A 68 -11.60 -6.54 -0.87
N PRO A 69 -12.66 -6.25 -0.09
CA PRO A 69 -13.02 -7.14 1.01
C PRO A 69 -13.28 -8.51 0.40
N LYS A 70 -12.39 -9.48 0.65
CA LYS A 70 -12.60 -10.86 0.17
C LYS A 70 -13.81 -11.41 0.92
N PRO A 71 -14.93 -11.72 0.25
CA PRO A 71 -16.11 -12.25 0.91
C PRO A 71 -15.75 -13.57 1.60
N GLY A 72 -15.95 -13.65 2.92
CA GLY A 72 -15.70 -14.86 3.70
C GLY A 72 -14.31 -15.00 4.32
N GLN A 73 -13.39 -14.04 4.10
CA GLN A 73 -12.17 -13.98 4.90
C GLN A 73 -12.53 -13.40 6.28
N ARG A 74 -12.67 -14.28 7.27
CA ARG A 74 -12.93 -13.90 8.65
C ARG A 74 -11.72 -13.10 9.15
N ILE A 75 -11.88 -11.80 9.34
CA ILE A 75 -10.91 -10.98 10.04
C ILE A 75 -11.18 -11.23 11.51
N ASP A 76 -10.47 -12.20 12.10
CA ASP A 76 -10.75 -12.68 13.46
C ASP A 76 -10.40 -11.64 14.55
N ASN A 77 -9.76 -10.53 14.18
CA ASN A 77 -9.29 -9.48 15.10
C ASN A 77 -9.69 -8.09 14.59
N LEU A 78 -10.99 -7.83 14.54
CA LEU A 78 -11.55 -6.54 14.14
C LEU A 78 -11.96 -5.78 15.41
N VAL A 79 -11.31 -4.64 15.67
CA VAL A 79 -11.59 -3.79 16.83
C VAL A 79 -12.10 -2.44 16.35
N GLU A 80 -13.26 -2.02 16.85
CA GLU A 80 -13.76 -0.67 16.66
C GLU A 80 -13.24 0.22 17.79
N LEU A 81 -12.51 1.27 17.44
CA LEU A 81 -11.97 2.23 18.41
C LEU A 81 -12.99 3.33 18.66
N ALA A 82 -12.97 3.89 19.87
CA ALA A 82 -13.79 5.06 20.17
C ALA A 82 -13.39 6.24 19.26
N PRO A 83 -14.33 7.11 18.84
CA PRO A 83 -14.02 8.24 17.95
C PRO A 83 -12.95 9.21 18.48
N ASN A 84 -12.76 9.25 19.81
CA ASN A 84 -11.78 10.08 20.50
C ASN A 84 -10.52 9.31 20.93
N ASP A 85 -10.33 8.08 20.45
CA ASP A 85 -9.13 7.31 20.72
C ASP A 85 -7.88 8.09 20.23
N PRO A 86 -6.82 8.22 21.05
CA PRO A 86 -5.62 8.97 20.67
C PRO A 86 -4.95 8.42 19.42
N GLU A 87 -4.97 7.10 19.24
CA GLU A 87 -4.38 6.44 18.08
C GLU A 87 -5.23 6.66 16.83
N LEU A 88 -6.55 6.58 16.96
CA LEU A 88 -7.45 6.93 15.85
C LEU A 88 -7.31 8.42 15.47
N THR A 89 -7.19 9.31 16.45
CA THR A 89 -6.92 10.74 16.23
C THR A 89 -5.60 10.97 15.49
N ARG A 90 -4.57 10.18 15.81
CA ARG A 90 -3.29 10.22 15.08
C ARG A 90 -3.47 9.74 13.64
N ALA A 91 -4.17 8.63 13.43
CA ALA A 91 -4.41 8.09 12.10
C ALA A 91 -5.18 9.09 11.21
N TRP A 92 -6.17 9.79 11.77
CA TRP A 92 -6.92 10.85 11.07
C TRP A 92 -6.04 11.99 10.54
N LYS A 93 -4.95 12.35 11.24
CA LYS A 93 -4.02 13.41 10.79
C LYS A 93 -3.28 13.07 9.49
N ARG A 94 -3.38 11.84 8.99
CA ARG A 94 -2.77 11.42 7.72
C ARG A 94 -3.63 11.79 6.51
N PHE A 95 -4.92 12.01 6.71
CA PHE A 95 -5.82 12.41 5.64
C PHE A 95 -5.68 13.92 5.39
N PRO A 96 -5.77 14.37 4.12
CA PRO A 96 -5.86 15.79 3.84
C PRO A 96 -7.09 16.37 4.56
N ASP A 97 -7.00 17.62 5.02
CA ASP A 97 -8.18 18.37 5.47
C ASP A 97 -9.28 18.22 4.41
N PRO A 98 -10.55 17.99 4.80
CA PRO A 98 -11.62 17.74 3.84
C PRO A 98 -11.67 18.90 2.85
N VAL A 99 -11.23 18.62 1.62
CA VAL A 99 -11.32 19.59 0.53
C VAL A 99 -12.81 19.81 0.28
N ALA A 100 -13.19 21.04 -0.03
CA ALA A 100 -14.59 21.45 -0.20
C ALA A 100 -15.34 20.72 -1.34
N ASP A 101 -14.69 19.82 -2.08
CA ASP A 101 -15.27 19.07 -3.20
C ASP A 101 -14.99 17.57 -3.09
N ASN A 102 -15.65 16.92 -2.14
CA ASN A 102 -15.62 15.46 -1.97
C ASN A 102 -16.91 14.78 -2.48
N HIS A 103 -17.64 15.42 -3.40
CA HIS A 103 -18.96 14.95 -3.86
C HIS A 103 -19.98 14.68 -2.73
N GLY A 104 -19.81 15.32 -1.57
CA GLY A 104 -20.65 15.11 -0.38
C GLY A 104 -20.26 13.91 0.48
N PHE A 105 -19.20 13.17 0.14
CA PHE A 105 -18.69 12.05 0.93
C PHE A 105 -17.44 12.45 1.72
N SER A 106 -17.20 11.84 2.86
CA SER A 106 -15.97 12.04 3.63
C SER A 106 -15.25 10.72 3.82
N TRP A 107 -13.99 10.78 4.24
CA TRP A 107 -13.35 9.62 4.82
C TRP A 107 -14.10 9.21 6.09
N GLU A 108 -14.35 7.91 6.23
CA GLU A 108 -14.99 7.30 7.39
C GLU A 108 -14.09 6.20 7.94
N TYR A 109 -14.01 6.10 9.26
CA TYR A 109 -13.32 5.00 9.93
C TYR A 109 -14.22 3.76 9.91
N VAL A 110 -13.67 2.63 9.49
CA VAL A 110 -14.40 1.36 9.42
C VAL A 110 -14.03 0.48 10.61
N ALA A 111 -12.74 0.22 10.78
CA ALA A 111 -12.26 -0.74 11.77
C ALA A 111 -10.74 -0.68 11.96
N THR A 112 -10.25 -1.37 12.99
CA THR A 112 -8.85 -1.70 13.17
C THR A 112 -8.68 -3.21 13.05
N GLU A 113 -7.78 -3.64 12.19
CA GLU A 113 -7.55 -5.04 11.85
C GLU A 113 -6.11 -5.45 12.19
N LEU A 114 -5.91 -6.64 12.77
CA LEU A 114 -4.58 -7.23 12.89
C LEU A 114 -4.23 -7.97 11.59
N ILE A 115 -3.28 -7.46 10.83
CA ILE A 115 -2.79 -8.07 9.59
C ILE A 115 -1.36 -8.58 9.84
N GLY A 116 -1.21 -9.90 9.95
CA GLY A 116 0.04 -10.50 10.44
C GLY A 116 0.26 -10.12 11.90
N ASP A 117 1.38 -9.46 12.19
CA ASP A 117 1.73 -8.95 13.53
C ASP A 117 1.55 -7.43 13.66
N GLN A 118 0.84 -6.79 12.71
CA GLN A 118 0.67 -5.33 12.68
C GLN A 118 -0.81 -4.93 12.72
N TRP A 119 -1.16 -4.06 13.66
CA TRP A 119 -2.48 -3.42 13.70
C TRP A 119 -2.59 -2.34 12.62
N VAL A 120 -3.72 -2.30 11.92
CA VAL A 120 -3.97 -1.41 10.80
C VAL A 120 -5.37 -0.81 10.91
N HIS A 121 -5.46 0.52 10.92
CA HIS A 121 -6.72 1.25 10.85
C HIS A 121 -7.18 1.35 9.40
N VAL A 122 -8.43 0.97 9.16
CA VAL A 122 -9.06 0.95 7.84
C VAL A 122 -10.07 2.08 7.75
N PHE A 123 -9.93 2.87 6.68
CA PHE A 123 -10.80 3.97 6.34
C PHE A 123 -11.39 3.75 4.95
N VAL A 124 -12.59 4.28 4.74
CA VAL A 124 -13.29 4.22 3.46
C VAL A 124 -13.67 5.62 3.01
N HIS A 125 -13.57 5.86 1.71
CA HIS A 125 -14.19 7.00 1.04
C HIS A 125 -15.14 6.43 0.00
N GLU A 126 -16.45 6.54 0.22
CA GLU A 126 -17.46 5.85 -0.61
C GLU A 126 -17.40 6.26 -2.09
N LEU A 127 -17.14 7.54 -2.37
CA LEU A 127 -16.94 8.06 -3.72
C LEU A 127 -15.77 9.05 -3.77
N HIS A 128 -14.55 8.55 -4.00
CA HIS A 128 -13.33 9.35 -3.98
C HIS A 128 -13.29 10.38 -5.15
N PRO A 129 -12.96 11.67 -4.91
CA PRO A 129 -13.12 12.74 -5.89
C PRO A 129 -12.23 12.62 -7.14
N VAL A 130 -11.16 11.84 -7.06
CA VAL A 130 -10.26 11.60 -8.21
C VAL A 130 -10.53 10.25 -8.88
N GLU A 131 -10.92 9.25 -8.10
CA GLU A 131 -11.03 7.86 -8.58
C GLU A 131 -12.47 7.50 -8.98
N TYR A 132 -13.46 8.32 -8.61
CA TYR A 132 -14.89 8.15 -8.90
C TYR A 132 -15.45 6.76 -8.53
N ARG A 133 -14.92 6.19 -7.44
CA ARG A 133 -15.29 4.89 -6.88
C ARG A 133 -14.99 4.84 -5.38
N THR A 134 -15.42 3.77 -4.72
CA THR A 134 -15.05 3.49 -3.34
C THR A 134 -13.55 3.21 -3.24
N VAL A 135 -12.88 3.93 -2.36
CA VAL A 135 -11.46 3.77 -2.07
C VAL A 135 -11.28 3.41 -0.61
N PHE A 136 -10.42 2.43 -0.34
CA PHE A 136 -10.00 2.09 1.01
C PHE A 136 -8.60 2.65 1.25
N ALA A 137 -8.44 3.27 2.42
CA ALA A 137 -7.14 3.70 2.92
C ALA A 137 -6.80 2.89 4.16
N ARG A 138 -5.54 2.47 4.24
CA ARG A 138 -5.01 1.75 5.40
C ARG A 138 -3.90 2.57 6.05
N VAL A 139 -4.02 2.77 7.35
CA VAL A 139 -3.03 3.49 8.16
C VAL A 139 -2.57 2.53 9.26
N PRO A 140 -1.31 2.04 9.22
CA PRO A 140 -0.82 1.19 10.28
C PRO A 140 -0.77 1.94 11.62
N ALA A 141 -1.03 1.19 12.69
CA ALA A 141 -0.91 1.66 14.05
C ALA A 141 0.55 1.96 14.41
N GLN A 142 0.76 2.76 15.45
CA GLN A 142 2.10 3.00 15.96
C GLN A 142 2.81 1.69 16.36
N PRO A 143 4.13 1.59 16.14
CA PRO A 143 4.90 0.45 16.62
C PRO A 143 4.69 0.23 18.13
N GLY A 144 4.32 -0.99 18.50
CA GLY A 144 4.07 -1.37 19.90
C GLY A 144 2.68 -1.01 20.43
N TRP A 145 1.82 -0.37 19.63
CA TRP A 145 0.42 -0.16 19.99
C TRP A 145 -0.39 -1.47 19.87
N ALA A 146 -1.31 -1.67 20.81
CA ALA A 146 -2.30 -2.73 20.78
C ALA A 146 -3.61 -2.22 21.42
N PRO A 147 -4.78 -2.58 20.86
CA PRO A 147 -6.09 -2.19 21.36
C PRO A 147 -6.55 -2.97 22.59
#